data_AF-A0A951EBH1-F1
#
_entry.id   AF-A0A951EBH1-F1
#
_cell.length_a   1.000
_cell.length_b   1.000
_cell.length_c   1.000
_cell.angle_alpha   90.00
_cell.angle_beta   90.00
_cell.angle_gamma   90.00
#
_symmetry.space_group_name_H-M   'P 1'
#
loop_
_entity.id
_entity.type
_entity.pdbx_description
1 polymer ?
#
loop_
_entity_poly.entity_id
_entity_poly.type
_entity_poly.pdbx_seq_one_letter_code
_entity_poly.pdbx_strand_id
1 'polypeptide(L)'
;MDENRARRIVDALRERGVDAHLVRPGQYESGVRVSLPDGREALWDTDGTASLEAQVMRDGVLVGFVPVIDGSESFDESQVVDAIARTDYDQPIARQLRTAPPSRPALAPEGGLFRRFLDGFRYR
;
A
#
# COMPACT_ATOMS: atom_id res chain seq x y z
N MET A 1 6.57 5.55 7.50
CA MET A 1 5.88 4.47 8.24
C MET A 1 6.81 3.53 9.03
N ASP A 2 6.32 2.88 10.10
CA ASP A 2 6.97 1.70 10.72
C ASP A 2 6.78 0.40 9.90
N GLU A 3 7.78 -0.48 9.85
CA GLU A 3 7.73 -1.72 9.06
C GLU A 3 6.57 -2.66 9.43
N ASN A 4 6.35 -2.88 10.74
CA ASN A 4 5.26 -3.76 11.19
C ASN A 4 3.88 -3.22 10.80
N ARG A 5 3.74 -1.88 10.80
CA ARG A 5 2.52 -1.20 10.38
C ARG A 5 2.34 -1.32 8.86
N ALA A 6 3.39 -1.05 8.09
CA ALA A 6 3.39 -1.21 6.63
C ALA A 6 3.01 -2.64 6.21
N ARG A 7 3.53 -3.66 6.91
CA ARG A 7 3.20 -5.06 6.64
C ARG A 7 1.72 -5.38 6.86
N ARG A 8 1.14 -4.90 7.97
CA ARG A 8 -0.30 -5.09 8.25
C ARG A 8 -1.17 -4.40 7.19
N ILE A 9 -0.77 -3.21 6.75
CA ILE A 9 -1.46 -2.47 5.69
C ILE A 9 -1.38 -3.22 4.36
N VAL A 10 -0.21 -3.74 3.99
CA VAL A 10 -0.04 -4.57 2.78
C VAL A 10 -0.95 -5.79 2.83
N ASP A 11 -0.95 -6.54 3.93
CA ASP A 11 -1.81 -7.72 4.09
C ASP A 11 -3.29 -7.34 3.90
N ALA A 12 -3.76 -6.28 4.58
CA ALA A 12 -5.14 -5.79 4.47
C ALA A 12 -5.51 -5.26 3.07
N LEU A 13 -4.57 -4.67 2.33
CA LEU A 13 -4.79 -4.22 0.95
C LEU A 13 -4.92 -5.41 -0.01
N ARG A 14 -4.09 -6.44 0.16
CA ARG A 14 -4.13 -7.65 -0.68
C ARG A 14 -5.40 -8.45 -0.45
N GLU A 15 -5.88 -8.52 0.79
CA GLU A 15 -7.21 -9.06 1.13
C GLU A 15 -8.35 -8.36 0.37
N ARG A 16 -8.17 -7.10 -0.01
CA ARG A 16 -9.12 -6.30 -0.80
C ARG A 16 -8.89 -6.36 -2.32
N GLY A 17 -7.93 -7.16 -2.78
CA GLY A 17 -7.59 -7.30 -4.20
C GLY A 17 -6.70 -6.19 -4.77
N VAL A 18 -6.07 -5.39 -3.90
CA VAL A 18 -5.07 -4.38 -4.29
C VAL A 18 -3.70 -5.06 -4.33
N ASP A 19 -2.96 -4.93 -5.43
CA ASP A 19 -1.62 -5.52 -5.56
C ASP A 19 -0.59 -4.68 -4.80
N ALA A 20 -0.61 -4.81 -3.47
CA ALA A 20 0.27 -4.09 -2.56
C ALA A 20 1.49 -4.95 -2.20
N HIS A 21 2.62 -4.29 -2.03
CA HIS A 21 3.91 -4.88 -1.68
C HIS A 21 4.58 -4.05 -0.60
N LEU A 22 5.30 -4.71 0.31
CA LEU A 22 6.17 -3.97 1.23
C LEU A 22 7.38 -3.43 0.47
N VAL A 23 7.68 -2.13 0.61
CA VAL A 23 8.88 -1.52 0.03
C VAL A 23 9.77 -0.95 1.13
N ARG A 24 11.09 -1.11 0.95
CA ARG A 24 12.13 -0.54 1.81
C ARG A 24 13.00 0.40 0.96
N PRO A 25 12.56 1.65 0.72
CA PRO A 25 13.30 2.61 -0.12
C PRO A 25 14.67 3.00 0.47
N GLY A 26 14.85 2.83 1.78
CA GLY A 26 16.10 3.06 2.50
C GLY A 26 16.27 2.11 3.69
N GLN A 27 17.38 2.24 4.42
CA GLN A 27 17.70 1.35 5.54
C GLN A 27 16.77 1.52 6.76
N TYR A 28 16.08 2.65 6.87
CA TYR A 28 15.21 3.00 8.01
C TYR A 28 13.79 3.39 7.58
N GLU A 29 13.48 3.27 6.28
CA GLU A 29 12.21 3.70 5.72
C GLU A 29 11.49 2.47 5.21
N SER A 30 10.24 2.31 5.66
CA SER A 30 9.32 1.29 5.16
C SER A 30 8.07 2.00 4.65
N GLY A 31 7.59 1.55 3.51
CA GLY A 31 6.38 2.08 2.88
C GLY A 31 5.57 0.98 2.20
N VAL A 32 4.52 1.39 1.51
CA VAL A 32 3.63 0.47 0.78
C VAL A 32 3.71 0.79 -0.71
N ARG A 33 4.05 -0.20 -1.53
CA ARG A 33 4.04 -0.07 -2.99
C ARG A 33 2.79 -0.73 -3.55
N VAL A 34 1.98 0.00 -4.32
CA VAL A 34 0.84 -0.55 -5.05
C VAL A 34 1.18 -0.65 -6.53
N SER A 35 1.15 -1.86 -7.08
CA SER A 35 1.34 -2.12 -8.50
C SER A 35 0.06 -1.80 -9.27
N LEU A 36 0.17 -0.94 -10.28
CA LEU A 36 -0.95 -0.51 -11.11
C LEU A 36 -1.00 -1.32 -12.41
N PRO A 37 -2.20 -1.57 -12.99
CA PRO A 37 -2.36 -2.45 -14.15
C PRO A 37 -1.61 -2.02 -15.41
N ASP A 38 -1.25 -0.74 -15.52
CA ASP A 38 -0.55 -0.16 -16.67
C ASP A 38 0.97 -0.12 -16.50
N GLY A 39 1.50 -0.79 -15.47
CA GLY A 39 2.93 -0.87 -15.16
C GLY A 39 3.45 0.30 -14.32
N ARG A 40 2.58 1.20 -13.86
CA ARG A 40 2.95 2.20 -12.85
C ARG A 40 3.00 1.58 -11.45
N GLU A 41 3.73 2.22 -10.55
CA GLU A 41 3.85 1.82 -9.14
C GLU A 41 3.58 3.03 -8.25
N ALA A 42 2.65 2.93 -7.31
CA ALA A 42 2.40 3.98 -6.31
C ALA A 42 3.12 3.65 -5.00
N LEU A 43 4.08 4.48 -4.61
CA LEU A 43 4.87 4.37 -3.39
C LEU A 43 4.27 5.28 -2.30
N TRP A 44 3.72 4.67 -1.26
CA TRP A 44 3.09 5.35 -0.13
C TRP A 44 3.99 5.44 1.08
N ASP A 45 3.99 6.61 1.74
CA ASP A 45 4.66 6.88 3.03
C ASP A 45 6.13 6.39 3.02
N THR A 46 6.84 6.78 1.97
CA THR A 46 8.26 6.45 1.77
C THR A 46 9.21 7.55 2.24
N ASP A 47 8.70 8.71 2.67
CA ASP A 47 9.48 9.89 3.03
C ASP A 47 9.59 10.12 4.55
N GLY A 48 8.96 9.25 5.35
CA GLY A 48 9.01 9.29 6.81
C GLY A 48 8.14 10.39 7.43
N THR A 49 7.24 11.00 6.66
CA THR A 49 6.27 11.96 7.21
C THR A 49 5.12 11.23 7.93
N ALA A 50 4.48 11.93 8.88
CA ALA A 50 3.29 11.40 9.53
C ALA A 50 2.08 11.40 8.59
N SER A 51 2.12 12.23 7.55
CA SER A 51 1.05 12.45 6.60
C SER A 51 1.07 11.41 5.49
N LEU A 52 -0.11 10.95 5.08
CA LEU A 52 -0.27 9.96 4.05
C LEU A 52 -0.26 10.62 2.66
N GLU A 53 0.78 10.32 1.89
CA GLU A 53 0.96 10.73 0.50
C GLU A 53 1.58 9.60 -0.32
N ALA A 54 1.59 9.75 -1.65
CA ALA A 54 2.17 8.76 -2.54
C ALA A 54 2.86 9.35 -3.76
N GLN A 55 3.93 8.71 -4.22
CA GLN A 55 4.58 8.99 -5.50
C GLN A 55 4.22 7.91 -6.51
N VAL A 56 3.78 8.30 -7.71
CA VAL A 56 3.47 7.36 -8.80
C VAL A 56 4.64 7.33 -9.77
N MET A 57 5.26 6.16 -9.86
CA MET A 57 6.46 5.88 -10.64
C MET A 57 6.11 5.05 -11.88
N ARG A 58 6.89 5.20 -12.95
CA ARG A 58 6.90 4.29 -14.10
C ARG A 58 8.35 4.12 -14.55
N ASP A 59 8.82 2.88 -14.60
CA ASP A 59 10.21 2.57 -15.02
C ASP A 59 11.28 3.40 -14.26
N GLY A 60 11.05 3.66 -12.98
CA GLY A 60 11.94 4.46 -12.13
C GLY A 60 11.82 5.98 -12.31
N VAL A 61 10.91 6.48 -13.15
CA VAL A 61 10.64 7.90 -13.37
C VAL A 61 9.35 8.31 -12.67
N LEU A 62 9.36 9.45 -11.96
CA LEU A 62 8.16 10.03 -11.34
C LEU A 62 7.21 10.54 -12.43
N VAL A 63 5.99 10.00 -12.47
CA VAL A 63 4.96 10.34 -13.46
C VAL A 63 3.68 10.94 -12.86
N GLY A 64 3.56 10.95 -11.53
CA GLY A 64 2.44 11.56 -10.81
C GLY A 64 2.61 11.45 -9.30
N PHE A 65 1.69 12.02 -8.54
CA PHE A 65 1.66 11.89 -7.09
C PHE A 65 0.24 12.02 -6.54
N VAL A 66 0.04 11.46 -5.34
CA VAL A 66 -1.12 11.68 -4.49
C VAL A 66 -0.69 12.74 -3.46
N PRO A 67 -1.34 13.91 -3.42
CA PRO A 67 -1.01 14.91 -2.42
C PRO A 67 -1.31 14.38 -1.01
N VAL A 68 -0.69 14.99 -0.01
CA VAL A 68 -1.02 14.77 1.40
C VAL A 68 -2.54 14.81 1.60
N ILE A 69 -3.05 13.76 2.23
CA ILE A 69 -4.45 13.67 2.62
C ILE A 69 -4.63 14.44 3.94
N ASP A 70 -5.49 15.46 3.96
CA ASP A 70 -5.73 16.27 5.16
C ASP A 70 -6.18 15.41 6.36
N GLY A 71 -5.54 15.60 7.51
CA GLY A 71 -5.83 14.88 8.76
C GLY A 71 -5.27 13.46 8.82
N SER A 72 -4.55 13.01 7.78
CA SER A 72 -3.97 11.67 7.72
C SER A 72 -2.88 11.40 8.76
N GLU A 73 -2.32 12.44 9.40
CA GLU A 73 -1.38 12.26 10.51
C GLU A 73 -1.98 11.49 11.71
N SER A 74 -3.31 11.47 11.79
CA SER A 74 -4.07 10.82 12.86
C SER A 74 -4.74 9.52 12.43
N PHE A 75 -4.55 9.09 11.18
CA PHE A 75 -5.22 7.89 10.68
C PHE A 75 -4.74 6.64 11.40
N ASP A 76 -5.70 5.78 11.75
CA ASP A 76 -5.42 4.41 12.14
C ASP A 76 -5.11 3.53 10.90
N GLU A 77 -4.73 2.28 11.13
CA GLU A 77 -4.38 1.35 10.04
C GLU A 77 -5.53 1.10 9.07
N SER A 78 -6.76 1.02 9.58
CA SER A 78 -7.94 0.79 8.75
C SER A 78 -8.23 1.99 7.85
N GLN A 79 -8.07 3.21 8.38
CA GLN A 79 -8.22 4.45 7.64
C GLN A 79 -7.14 4.60 6.56
N VAL A 80 -5.90 4.19 6.83
CA VAL A 80 -4.83 4.15 5.83
C VAL A 80 -5.16 3.17 4.71
N VAL A 81 -5.57 1.94 5.03
CA VAL A 81 -5.96 0.93 4.03
C VAL A 81 -7.13 1.43 3.18
N ASP A 82 -8.15 2.04 3.82
CA ASP A 82 -9.28 2.64 3.13
C ASP A 82 -8.85 3.77 2.19
N ALA A 83 -7.97 4.66 2.64
CA ALA A 83 -7.47 5.77 1.82
C ALA A 83 -6.69 5.28 0.59
N ILE A 84 -5.77 4.33 0.77
CA ILE A 84 -4.96 3.76 -0.30
C ILE A 84 -5.86 3.03 -1.33
N ALA A 85 -6.83 2.25 -0.85
CA ALA A 85 -7.76 1.51 -1.71
C ALA A 85 -8.74 2.41 -2.48
N ARG A 86 -9.07 3.60 -1.94
CA ARG A 86 -9.97 4.59 -2.57
C ARG A 86 -9.26 5.57 -3.49
N THR A 87 -7.94 5.54 -3.55
CA THR A 87 -7.16 6.47 -4.35
C THR A 87 -7.32 6.15 -5.84
N ASP A 88 -7.69 7.17 -6.62
CA ASP A 88 -7.72 7.08 -8.07
C ASP A 88 -6.35 7.42 -8.63
N TYR A 89 -5.62 6.38 -9.01
CA TYR A 89 -4.30 6.50 -9.58
C TYR A 89 -4.31 6.88 -11.07
N ASP A 90 -5.47 6.95 -11.74
CA ASP A 90 -5.57 7.26 -13.17
C ASP A 90 -5.46 8.77 -13.47
N GLN A 91 -5.46 9.62 -12.45
CA GLN A 91 -5.27 11.06 -12.61
C GLN A 91 -3.82 11.48 -12.27
N PRO A 92 -3.19 12.36 -13.06
CA PRO A 92 -1.81 12.82 -12.84
C PRO A 92 -1.63 13.60 -11.52
N ILE A 93 -2.74 14.14 -11.00
CA ILE A 93 -2.90 14.55 -9.61
C ILE A 93 -4.03 13.66 -9.08
N ALA A 94 -3.69 12.60 -8.36
CA ALA A 94 -4.67 11.66 -7.84
C ALA A 94 -5.53 12.38 -6.78
N ARG A 95 -6.73 12.81 -7.16
CA ARG A 95 -7.71 13.35 -6.22
C ARG A 95 -8.51 12.20 -5.65
N GLN A 96 -8.67 12.18 -4.32
CA GLN A 96 -9.47 11.19 -3.61
C GLN A 96 -10.88 11.08 -4.22
N LEU A 97 -11.29 9.89 -4.63
CA LEU A 97 -12.66 9.68 -5.11
C LEU A 97 -13.65 9.79 -3.94
N ARG A 98 -14.80 10.44 -4.16
CA ARG A 98 -15.87 10.52 -3.16
C ARG A 98 -16.49 9.15 -2.82
N THR A 99 -16.22 8.12 -3.60
CA THR A 99 -16.80 6.78 -3.43
C THR A 99 -15.79 5.74 -3.89
N ALA A 100 -15.60 4.70 -3.07
CA ALA A 100 -14.69 3.60 -3.37
C ALA A 100 -15.20 2.82 -4.60
N PRO A 101 -14.32 2.44 -5.54
CA PRO A 101 -14.70 1.48 -6.59
C PRO A 101 -15.05 0.11 -5.98
N PRO A 102 -15.90 -0.69 -6.65
CA PRO A 102 -16.34 -1.97 -6.14
C PRO A 102 -15.17 -2.97 -5.99
N SER A 103 -15.23 -3.77 -4.94
CA SER A 103 -14.19 -4.75 -4.57
C SER A 103 -13.91 -5.74 -5.70
N ARG A 104 -12.63 -5.93 -6.00
CA ARG A 104 -12.12 -6.97 -6.92
C ARG A 104 -11.76 -8.24 -6.14
N PRO A 105 -11.59 -9.39 -6.83
CA PRO A 105 -11.19 -10.64 -6.18
C PRO A 105 -9.91 -10.46 -5.36
N ALA A 106 -9.90 -11.01 -4.14
CA ALA A 106 -8.76 -10.94 -3.24
C ALA A 106 -7.49 -11.53 -3.88
N LEU A 107 -6.36 -10.86 -3.70
CA LEU A 107 -5.06 -11.35 -4.13
C LEU A 107 -4.42 -12.14 -2.98
N ALA A 108 -3.64 -13.17 -3.31
CA ALA A 108 -2.93 -13.96 -2.30
C ALA A 108 -1.95 -13.05 -1.51
N PRO A 109 -1.81 -13.20 -0.18
CA PRO A 109 -0.84 -12.43 0.60
C PRO A 109 0.58 -12.58 0.05
N GLU A 110 1.41 -11.55 0.19
CA GLU A 110 2.84 -11.68 -0.11
C GLU A 110 3.49 -12.68 0.85
N GLY A 111 4.29 -13.61 0.32
CA GLY A 111 4.95 -14.68 1.11
C GLY A 111 4.34 -16.08 0.98
N GLY A 112 3.66 -16.36 -0.13
CA GLY A 112 3.17 -17.71 -0.48
C GLY A 112 4.21 -18.83 -0.30
N LEU A 113 3.72 -19.99 0.15
CA LEU A 113 4.40 -21.25 0.52
C LEU A 113 5.28 -21.28 1.78
N PHE A 114 5.95 -20.20 2.20
CA PHE A 114 6.81 -20.25 3.39
C PHE A 114 6.05 -20.30 4.73
N ARG A 115 4.82 -19.76 4.78
CA ARG A 115 3.98 -19.81 5.99
C ARG A 115 3.41 -21.20 6.29
N ARG A 116 3.14 -22.01 5.26
CA ARG A 116 2.59 -23.37 5.46
C ARG A 116 3.64 -24.35 6.01
N PHE A 117 4.93 -24.03 5.87
CA PHE A 117 6.02 -24.86 6.40
C PHE A 117 6.37 -24.55 7.86
N LEU A 118 6.13 -23.31 8.33
CA LEU A 118 6.43 -22.92 9.71
C LEU A 118 5.31 -23.24 10.71
N ASP A 119 4.05 -23.31 10.27
CA ASP A 119 2.92 -23.74 11.14
C ASP A 119 2.91 -25.26 11.41
N GLY A 120 3.81 -26.03 10.79
CA GLY A 120 3.84 -27.50 10.88
C GLY A 120 4.57 -28.11 12.08
N PHE A 121 5.17 -27.32 12.99
CA PHE A 121 6.08 -27.86 14.03
C PHE A 121 5.73 -27.56 15.50
N ARG A 122 4.52 -27.08 15.83
CA ARG A 122 4.10 -27.00 17.23
C ARG A 122 2.64 -27.44 17.43
N TYR A 123 2.44 -28.75 17.47
CA TYR A 123 1.48 -29.39 18.38
C TYR A 123 1.96 -30.81 18.73
N ARG A 124 2.72 -30.91 19.81
CA ARG A 124 2.50 -31.86 20.91
C ARG A 124 2.84 -31.15 22.21
#